data_AF-A0A7Y3PIU9-F1
#
_entry.id   AF-A0A7Y3PIU9-F1
#
_cell.length_a   1.000
_cell.length_b   1.000
_cell.length_c   1.000
_cell.angle_alpha   90.00
_cell.angle_beta   90.00
_cell.angle_gamma   90.00
#
_symmetry.space_group_name_H-M   'P 1'
#
loop_
_entity.id
_entity.type
_entity.pdbx_description
1 polymer ?
#
loop_
_entity_poly.entity_id
_entity_poly.type
_entity_poly.pdbx_seq_one_letter_code
_entity_poly.pdbx_strand_id
1 'polypeptide(L)' 'MSHRKLNDPEHLHLLIDAMLLLSDELDLHSVLDKIVTTATELSGATYGALGILSEEGQSLSEFVTTGLTPSE' A
#
# COMPACT_ATOMS: atom_id res chain seq x y z
N MET A 1 -6.45 -28.68 27.64
CA MET A 1 -6.14 -27.25 27.47
C MET A 1 -4.91 -26.91 28.30
N SER A 2 -3.75 -26.72 27.67
CA SER A 2 -2.54 -26.25 28.34
C SER A 2 -2.06 -25.01 27.60
N HIS A 3 -2.39 -23.84 28.16
CA HIS A 3 -1.79 -22.56 27.79
C HIS A 3 -0.35 -22.53 28.34
N ARG A 4 0.63 -22.98 27.55
CA ARG A 4 2.09 -22.79 27.75
C ARG A 4 2.73 -23.07 26.39
N LYS A 5 3.42 -22.16 25.71
CA LYS A 5 4.29 -21.07 26.18
C LYS A 5 4.22 -19.90 25.18
N LEU A 6 3.72 -18.74 25.60
CA LEU A 6 3.93 -17.45 24.92
C LEU A 6 5.07 -16.64 25.60
N ASN A 7 5.93 -17.31 26.37
CA ASN A 7 7.02 -16.67 27.13
C ASN A 7 8.41 -17.03 26.58
N ASP A 8 8.49 -17.48 25.33
CA ASP A 8 9.77 -17.60 24.65
C ASP A 8 10.03 -16.28 23.90
N PRO A 9 11.06 -15.49 24.27
CA PRO A 9 11.35 -14.22 23.62
C PRO A 9 11.57 -14.37 22.11
N GLU A 10 12.09 -15.51 21.65
CA GLU A 10 12.26 -15.82 20.22
C GLU A 10 10.91 -15.95 19.51
N HIS A 11 9.94 -16.58 20.15
CA HIS A 11 8.61 -16.81 19.57
C HIS A 11 7.76 -15.53 19.57
N LEU A 12 7.97 -14.65 20.56
CA LEU A 12 7.39 -13.31 20.57
C LEU A 12 8.00 -12.43 19.47
N HIS A 13 9.32 -12.52 19.24
CA HIS A 13 9.99 -11.78 18.18
C HIS A 13 9.48 -12.20 16.79
N LEU A 14 9.37 -13.50 16.53
CA LEU A 14 8.79 -14.04 15.29
C LEU A 14 7.34 -13.59 15.06
N LEU A 15 6.55 -13.44 16.12
CA LEU A 15 5.17 -12.95 16.01
C LEU A 15 5.10 -11.45 15.72
N ILE A 16 5.98 -10.65 16.33
CA ILE A 16 6.10 -9.21 16.05
C ILE A 16 6.57 -9.00 14.61
N ASP A 17 7.56 -9.76 14.15
CA ASP A 17 8.06 -9.69 12.76
C ASP A 17 6.97 -10.07 11.76
N ALA A 18 6.17 -11.11 12.04
CA ALA A 18 5.04 -11.49 11.21
C ALA A 18 3.93 -10.41 11.20
N MET A 19 3.63 -9.79 12.35
CA MET A 19 2.67 -8.70 12.42
C MET A 19 3.16 -7.45 11.70
N LEU A 20 4.46 -7.12 11.77
CA LEU A 20 5.06 -6.04 11.02
C LEU A 20 5.01 -6.33 9.51
N LEU A 21 5.35 -7.54 9.07
CA LEU A 21 5.26 -7.98 7.68
C LEU A 21 3.83 -7.86 7.12
N LEU A 22 2.82 -8.19 7.93
CA LEU A 22 1.39 -8.07 7.58
C LEU A 22 0.87 -6.63 7.63
N SER A 23 1.47 -5.77 8.46
CA SER A 23 1.14 -4.33 8.52
C SER A 23 1.79 -3.55 7.38
N ASP A 24 2.89 -4.06 6.86
CA ASP A 24 3.66 -3.52 5.73
C ASP A 24 3.02 -3.85 4.37
N GLU A 25 2.10 -4.82 4.32
CA GLU A 25 1.55 -5.32 3.05
C GLU A 25 0.42 -4.46 2.45
N LEU A 26 -0.04 -3.39 3.12
CA LEU A 26 -0.98 -2.42 2.51
C LEU A 26 -0.70 -1.00 2.99
N ASP A 27 0.51 -0.50 2.75
CA ASP A 27 0.69 0.94 2.61
C ASP A 27 -0.29 1.47 1.55
N LEU A 28 -1.11 2.45 1.94
CA LEU A 28 -2.20 2.98 1.09
C LEU A 28 -1.67 3.41 -0.27
N HIS A 29 -0.51 4.07 -0.27
CA HIS A 29 0.13 4.52 -1.50
C HIS A 29 0.49 3.35 -2.41
N SER A 30 1.07 2.28 -1.86
CA SER A 30 1.40 1.05 -2.59
C SER A 30 0.17 0.35 -3.19
N VAL A 31 -0.97 0.39 -2.49
CA VAL A 31 -2.24 -0.16 -3.01
C VAL A 31 -2.76 0.68 -4.18
N LEU A 32 -2.76 2.00 -4.02
CA LEU A 32 -3.22 2.93 -5.05
C LEU A 32 -2.34 2.88 -6.30
N ASP A 33 -1.03 2.74 -6.13
CA ASP A 33 -0.07 2.52 -7.22
C ASP A 33 -0.39 1.24 -8.02
N LYS A 34 -0.64 0.13 -7.31
CA LYS A 34 -1.02 -1.13 -7.96
C LYS A 34 -2.34 -1.02 -8.72
N ILE A 35 -3.32 -0.30 -8.16
CA ILE A 35 -4.61 -0.05 -8.82
C ILE A 35 -4.40 0.76 -10.10
N VAL A 36 -3.73 1.90 -10.03
CA VAL A 36 -3.56 2.78 -11.20
C VAL A 36 -2.74 2.10 -12.29
N THR A 37 -1.69 1.37 -11.92
CA THR A 37 -0.88 0.58 -12.86
C THR A 37 -1.70 -0.49 -13.54
N THR A 38 -2.42 -1.33 -12.78
CA THR A 38 -3.25 -2.41 -13.35
C THR A 38 -4.36 -1.85 -14.24
N ALA A 39 -5.04 -0.77 -13.83
CA ALA A 39 -6.08 -0.14 -14.63
C ALA A 39 -5.54 0.47 -15.94
N THR A 40 -4.34 1.06 -15.90
CA THR A 40 -3.66 1.60 -17.07
C THR A 40 -3.33 0.49 -18.06
N GLU A 41 -2.78 -0.62 -17.58
CA GLU A 41 -2.48 -1.80 -18.42
C GLU A 41 -3.75 -2.40 -19.03
N LEU A 42 -4.80 -2.64 -18.23
CA LEU A 42 -6.05 -3.25 -18.70
C LEU A 42 -6.83 -2.36 -19.68
N SER A 43 -6.68 -1.04 -19.58
CA SER A 43 -7.28 -0.10 -20.53
C SER A 43 -6.44 0.09 -21.80
N GLY A 44 -5.20 -0.40 -21.83
CA GLY A 44 -4.26 -0.14 -22.92
C GLY A 44 -3.83 1.34 -22.99
N ALA A 45 -3.94 2.07 -21.89
CA ALA A 45 -3.55 3.47 -21.82
C ALA A 45 -2.03 3.60 -21.62
N THR A 46 -1.45 4.68 -22.13
CA THR A 46 -0.02 4.99 -21.94
C THR A 46 0.25 5.66 -20.59
N TYR A 47 -0.77 6.31 -20.01
CA TYR A 47 -0.69 7.07 -18.77
C TYR A 47 -1.96 6.87 -17.96
N GLY A 48 -1.81 6.83 -16.63
CA GLY A 48 -2.92 6.79 -15.69
C GLY A 48 -2.63 7.62 -14.45
N ALA A 49 -3.68 8.20 -13.87
CA ALA A 49 -3.58 8.98 -12.65
C ALA A 49 -4.80 8.73 -11.74
N LEU A 50 -4.56 8.68 -10.44
CA LEU A 50 -5.57 8.53 -9.40
C LEU A 50 -5.41 9.66 -8.39
N GLY A 51 -6.45 10.48 -8.22
CA GLY A 51 -6.49 11.56 -7.25
C GLY A 51 -7.52 11.28 -6.15
N ILE A 52 -7.10 11.41 -4.89
CA ILE A 52 -8.00 11.39 -3.73
C ILE A 52 -8.22 12.84 -3.31
N LEU A 53 -9.47 13.27 -3.20
CA LEU A 53 -9.81 14.60 -2.72
C LEU A 53 -9.54 14.71 -1.20
N SER A 54 -9.07 15.88 -0.77
CA SER A 54 -9.02 16.24 0.65
C SER A 54 -10.43 16.32 1.23
N GLU A 55 -10.54 16.29 2.56
CA GLU A 55 -11.83 16.42 3.25
C GLU A 55 -12.55 17.73 2.90
N GLU A 56 -11.80 18.80 2.62
CA GLU A 56 -12.31 20.10 2.21
C GLU A 56 -12.73 20.16 0.74
N GLY A 57 -12.41 19.13 -0.06
CA GLY A 57 -12.75 19.03 -1.48
C GLY A 57 -12.07 20.04 -2.40
N GLN A 58 -11.04 20.75 -1.92
CA GLN A 58 -10.36 21.83 -2.64
C GLN A 58 -8.98 21.45 -3.15
N SER A 59 -8.40 20.38 -2.63
CA SER A 59 -7.11 19.85 -3.05
C SER A 59 -7.16 18.33 -3.14
N LEU A 60 -6.09 17.74 -3.68
CA LEU A 60 -5.87 16.31 -3.58
C LEU A 60 -5.09 16.02 -2.29
N SER A 61 -5.61 15.10 -1.47
CA SER A 61 -4.86 14.54 -0.34
C SER A 61 -3.79 13.55 -0.82
N GLU A 62 -4.03 12.90 -1.97
CA GLU A 62 -3.08 12.01 -2.60
C GLU A 62 -3.23 12.05 -4.13
N PHE A 63 -2.11 11.96 -4.84
CA PHE A 63 -2.06 11.90 -6.29
C PHE A 63 -1.03 10.89 -6.73
N VAL A 64 -1.50 9.82 -7.37
CA VAL A 64 -0.68 8.69 -7.83
C VAL A 64 -0.72 8.65 -9.36
N THR A 65 0.43 8.46 -9.98
CA THR A 65 0.57 8.51 -11.45
C THR A 65 1.44 7.38 -11.94
N THR A 66 1.13 6.85 -13.13
CA THR A 66 1.94 5.86 -13.82
C THR A 66 2.09 6.22 -15.30
N GLY A 67 3.20 5.79 -15.91
CA GLY A 67 3.55 6.08 -17.30
C GLY A 67 4.30 7.40 -17.52
N LEU A 68 4.36 8.31 -16.54
CA LEU A 68 5.13 9.56 -16.63
C LEU A 68 6.63 9.29 -16.64
N THR A 69 7.35 9.90 -17.58
CA THR A 69 8.82 9.87 -17.57
C THR A 69 9.37 11.04 -16.76
N PRO A 70 10.58 10.94 -16.16
CA PRO A 70 11.15 11.99 -15.30
C PRO A 70 11.43 13.36 -15.97
N SER A 71 11.05 13.52 -17.23
CA SER A 71 11.34 14.72 -18.05
C SER A 71 10.06 15.45 -18.52
N GLU A 72 8.89 15.05 -18.03
CA GLU A 72 7.59 15.69 -18.31
C GLU A 72 7.09 16.47 -17.08
#